data_AF-A0A2V1E339-F1
#
_entry.id   AF-A0A2V1E339-F1
#
_cell.length_a   1.000
_cell.length_b   1.000
_cell.length_c   1.000
_cell.angle_alpha   90.00
_cell.angle_beta   90.00
_cell.angle_gamma   90.00
#
_symmetry.space_group_name_H-M   'P 1'
#
loop_
_entity.id
_entity.type
_entity.pdbx_description
1 polymer ?
#
loop_
_entity_poly.entity_id
_entity_poly.type
_entity_poly.pdbx_seq_one_letter_code
_entity_poly.pdbx_strand_id
1 'polypeptide(L)'
;MASLSPKFDGKDQSTTPTMNQIQYRSYAQELKVYHFPTTLYNIDRFTEHCTDANTGFVKHLISPPMSSQRTPNDDEVPEDKIEVVYIPGAYTVTVNGTMSKVRGSALGFSTTDMVIWFTFSNPIDEHLENLAINMNGNLVQGGDVATYTPLFDLVGRIERKKNSGNRRGKDNSHREWFELLDEAARDGITGRERLAKICEQWEMFRRAGYDVRKSGYTR
;
A
#
# COMPACT_ATOMS: atom_id res chain seq x y z
N MET A 1 -28.78 -42.46 -29.75
CA MET A 1 -28.29 -41.07 -29.56
C MET A 1 -27.31 -41.09 -28.40
N ALA A 2 -26.01 -41.06 -28.68
CA ALA A 2 -24.97 -41.09 -27.65
C ALA A 2 -24.77 -39.67 -27.10
N SER A 3 -25.08 -39.49 -25.82
CA SER A 3 -24.82 -38.26 -25.07
C SER A 3 -23.31 -38.14 -24.81
N LEU A 4 -22.67 -37.17 -25.45
CA LEU A 4 -21.28 -36.79 -25.18
C LEU A 4 -21.29 -35.75 -24.07
N SER A 5 -21.02 -36.19 -22.84
CA SER A 5 -20.68 -35.27 -21.76
C SER A 5 -19.28 -34.68 -22.01
N PRO A 6 -19.09 -33.36 -21.94
CA PRO A 6 -17.76 -32.76 -22.08
C PRO A 6 -16.89 -33.15 -20.88
N LYS A 7 -15.71 -33.71 -21.17
CA LYS A 7 -14.65 -33.89 -20.18
C LYS A 7 -14.06 -32.51 -19.88
N PHE A 8 -14.42 -31.93 -18.75
CA PHE A 8 -13.71 -30.80 -18.17
C PHE A 8 -12.41 -31.33 -17.54
N ASP A 9 -11.30 -31.22 -18.27
CA ASP A 9 -9.96 -31.49 -17.72
C ASP A 9 -9.60 -30.36 -16.76
N GLY A 10 -9.84 -30.59 -15.47
CA GLY A 10 -9.60 -29.67 -14.35
C GLY A 10 -8.12 -29.39 -14.12
N LYS A 11 -7.55 -28.48 -14.92
CA LYS A 11 -6.32 -27.77 -14.60
C LYS A 11 -6.52 -26.27 -14.77
N ASP A 12 -7.36 -25.68 -13.92
CA ASP A 12 -7.25 -24.26 -13.58
C ASP A 12 -5.97 -24.09 -12.76
N GLN A 13 -4.82 -24.08 -13.44
CA GLN A 13 -3.62 -23.49 -12.88
C GLN A 13 -3.86 -21.98 -12.87
N SER A 14 -4.50 -21.51 -11.78
CA SER A 14 -4.50 -20.10 -11.41
C SER A 14 -3.05 -19.67 -11.24
N THR A 15 -2.47 -19.18 -12.33
CA THR A 15 -1.10 -18.66 -12.33
C THR A 15 -1.13 -17.29 -11.69
N THR A 16 -0.73 -17.24 -10.42
CA THR A 16 -0.52 -15.97 -9.73
C THR A 16 0.41 -15.08 -10.55
N PRO A 17 0.04 -13.82 -10.81
CA PRO A 17 0.87 -12.92 -11.59
C PRO A 17 2.23 -12.71 -10.90
N THR A 18 3.31 -12.81 -11.67
CA THR A 18 4.64 -12.47 -11.18
C THR A 18 4.87 -10.97 -11.33
N MET A 19 5.27 -10.30 -10.24
CA MET A 19 5.57 -8.86 -10.26
C MET A 19 7.05 -8.61 -9.98
N ASN A 20 7.69 -7.76 -10.79
CA ASN A 20 9.07 -7.31 -10.56
C ASN A 20 9.11 -5.79 -10.49
N GLN A 21 9.73 -5.24 -9.44
CA GLN A 21 9.82 -3.79 -9.31
C GLN A 21 10.71 -3.20 -10.41
N ILE A 22 10.29 -2.08 -10.97
CA ILE A 22 11.08 -1.34 -11.95
C ILE A 22 12.26 -0.69 -11.24
N GLN A 23 13.42 -0.58 -11.90
CA GLN A 23 14.53 0.18 -11.33
C GLN A 23 14.19 1.67 -11.23
N TYR A 24 14.50 2.29 -10.09
CA TYR A 24 14.21 3.71 -9.84
C TYR A 24 14.65 4.65 -10.96
N ARG A 25 15.81 4.42 -11.58
CA ARG A 25 16.31 5.22 -12.71
C ARG A 25 15.33 5.30 -13.88
N SER A 26 14.56 4.24 -14.10
CA SER A 26 13.55 4.10 -15.16
C SER A 26 12.14 4.52 -14.73
N TYR A 27 11.94 4.75 -13.42
CA TYR A 27 10.66 5.13 -12.85
C TYR A 27 10.46 6.65 -12.93
N ALA A 28 9.49 7.12 -13.71
CA ALA A 28 9.32 8.56 -13.99
C ALA A 28 8.00 9.16 -13.48
N GLN A 29 7.12 8.35 -12.91
CA GLN A 29 5.80 8.80 -12.45
C GLN A 29 5.93 9.51 -11.11
N GLU A 30 5.06 10.48 -10.86
CA GLU A 30 4.93 11.11 -9.56
C GLU A 30 4.29 10.16 -8.54
N LEU A 31 4.55 10.41 -7.25
CA LEU A 31 3.86 9.71 -6.16
C LEU A 31 2.70 10.58 -5.70
N LYS A 32 1.56 9.96 -5.34
CA LYS A 32 0.43 10.66 -4.72
C LYS A 32 0.48 10.40 -3.21
N VAL A 33 0.28 11.45 -2.41
CA VAL A 33 0.25 11.39 -0.95
C VAL A 33 -1.18 11.64 -0.49
N TYR A 34 -1.69 10.73 0.33
CA TYR A 34 -3.04 10.76 0.88
C TYR A 34 -3.00 10.78 2.40
N HIS A 35 -4.05 11.32 3.01
CA HIS A 35 -4.40 11.04 4.39
C HIS A 35 -5.48 9.96 4.44
N PHE A 36 -5.25 8.95 5.29
CA PHE A 36 -6.20 7.88 5.58
C PHE A 36 -6.71 8.01 7.02
N PRO A 37 -8.04 8.18 7.25
CA PRO A 37 -8.61 8.41 8.56
C PRO A 37 -8.71 7.11 9.37
N THR A 38 -7.79 6.91 10.32
CA THR A 38 -7.71 5.66 11.11
C THR A 38 -8.87 5.52 12.10
N THR A 39 -9.49 6.62 12.49
CA THR A 39 -10.69 6.65 13.37
C THR A 39 -11.96 6.20 12.67
N LEU A 40 -12.03 6.32 11.35
CA LEU A 40 -13.20 5.95 10.55
C LEU A 40 -13.06 4.58 9.90
N TYR A 41 -11.82 4.17 9.57
CA TYR A 41 -11.56 2.89 8.93
C TYR A 41 -10.21 2.31 9.34
N ASN A 42 -10.19 0.99 9.60
CA ASN A 42 -8.98 0.29 10.01
C ASN A 42 -8.27 -0.32 8.79
N ILE A 43 -6.92 -0.31 8.79
CA ILE A 43 -6.06 -0.93 7.77
C ILE A 43 -6.38 -2.43 7.59
N ASP A 44 -6.74 -3.15 8.65
CA ASP A 44 -7.13 -4.56 8.59
C ASP A 44 -8.41 -4.75 7.75
N ARG A 45 -9.41 -3.87 7.93
CA ARG A 45 -10.62 -3.90 7.10
C ARG A 45 -10.33 -3.52 5.66
N PHE A 46 -9.40 -2.59 5.45
CA PHE A 46 -8.95 -2.24 4.11
C PHE A 46 -8.25 -3.41 3.41
N THR A 47 -7.47 -4.21 4.16
CA THR A 47 -6.87 -5.45 3.67
C THR A 47 -7.92 -6.44 3.19
N GLU A 48 -8.94 -6.69 4.01
CA GLU A 48 -10.06 -7.58 3.66
C GLU A 48 -10.72 -7.08 2.38
N HIS A 49 -11.04 -5.79 2.31
CA HIS A 49 -11.61 -5.18 1.11
C HIS A 49 -10.73 -5.32 -0.13
N CYS A 50 -9.42 -5.12 -0.02
CA CYS A 50 -8.49 -5.29 -1.13
C CYS A 50 -8.42 -6.74 -1.63
N THR A 51 -8.59 -7.70 -0.73
CA THR A 51 -8.56 -9.14 -1.06
C THR A 51 -9.84 -9.58 -1.77
N ASP A 52 -10.98 -9.05 -1.33
CA ASP A 52 -12.29 -9.38 -1.90
C ASP A 52 -12.58 -8.59 -3.19
N ALA A 53 -12.08 -7.36 -3.27
CA ALA A 53 -12.21 -6.53 -4.45
C ALA A 53 -11.23 -7.01 -5.52
N ASN A 54 -11.67 -7.07 -6.78
CA ASN A 54 -10.86 -7.41 -7.95
C ASN A 54 -9.85 -6.29 -8.32
N THR A 55 -9.18 -5.72 -7.31
CA THR A 55 -8.18 -4.66 -7.38
C THR A 55 -6.85 -5.19 -7.91
N GLY A 56 -6.69 -6.50 -8.00
CA GLY A 56 -5.41 -7.15 -8.30
C GLY A 56 -4.46 -7.12 -7.11
N PHE A 57 -4.97 -7.05 -5.87
CA PHE A 57 -4.15 -7.20 -4.68
C PHE A 57 -3.34 -8.50 -4.71
N VAL A 58 -2.04 -8.41 -4.40
CA VAL A 58 -1.12 -9.55 -4.46
C VAL A 58 -0.64 -9.93 -3.06
N LYS A 59 -0.05 -8.98 -2.32
CA LYS A 59 0.51 -9.23 -0.99
C LYS A 59 0.83 -7.96 -0.22
N HIS A 60 1.10 -8.15 1.07
CA HIS A 60 1.75 -7.16 1.94
C HIS A 60 3.27 -7.31 1.99
N LEU A 61 3.96 -6.18 2.06
CA LEU A 61 5.36 -6.07 2.44
C LEU A 61 5.48 -5.08 3.60
N ILE A 62 6.60 -5.11 4.32
CA ILE A 62 6.86 -4.15 5.40
C ILE A 62 8.31 -3.67 5.27
N SER A 63 8.53 -2.36 5.35
CA SER A 63 9.86 -1.75 5.44
C SER A 63 10.02 -1.00 6.76
N PRO A 64 11.25 -0.62 7.14
CA PRO A 64 11.47 0.42 8.14
C PRO A 64 10.70 1.72 7.81
N PRO A 65 10.53 2.63 8.78
CA PRO A 65 9.92 3.93 8.53
C PRO A 65 10.85 4.79 7.66
N MET A 66 10.32 5.85 7.05
CA MET A 66 11.16 6.83 6.37
C MET A 66 12.21 7.41 7.32
N SER A 67 13.46 7.45 6.86
CA SER A 67 14.57 8.09 7.57
C SER A 67 14.39 9.59 7.67
N SER A 68 13.70 10.19 6.70
CA SER A 68 13.33 11.58 6.73
C SER A 68 11.82 11.73 6.96
N GLN A 69 11.40 11.65 8.24
CA GLN A 69 10.15 12.27 8.66
C GLN A 69 10.32 13.79 8.57
N ARG A 70 10.40 14.31 7.35
CA ARG A 70 10.21 15.74 7.13
C ARG A 70 8.72 15.92 7.13
N THR A 71 8.17 16.33 8.28
CA THR A 71 7.00 17.21 8.26
C THR A 71 7.41 18.36 7.35
N PRO A 72 6.91 18.44 6.11
CA PRO A 72 7.12 19.62 5.30
C PRO A 72 6.56 20.76 6.15
N ASN A 73 7.29 21.86 6.28
CA ASN A 73 6.80 23.04 6.97
C ASN A 73 5.31 23.26 6.62
N ASP A 74 4.43 23.10 7.61
CA ASP A 74 2.98 23.37 7.60
C ASP A 74 1.99 22.30 7.11
N ASP A 75 2.39 21.03 6.86
CA ASP A 75 1.41 19.93 6.65
C ASP A 75 1.60 18.82 7.70
N GLU A 76 1.21 19.13 8.95
CA GLU A 76 1.15 18.14 10.02
C GLU A 76 0.07 17.11 9.69
N VAL A 77 0.45 15.83 9.62
CA VAL A 77 -0.52 14.72 9.55
C VAL A 77 -1.35 14.77 10.84
N PRO A 78 -2.69 14.93 10.76
CA PRO A 78 -3.54 14.95 11.94
C PRO A 78 -3.44 13.66 12.75
N GLU A 79 -3.63 13.74 14.07
CA GLU A 79 -3.48 12.59 15.00
C GLU A 79 -4.40 11.41 14.65
N ASP A 80 -5.55 11.69 14.02
CA ASP A 80 -6.56 10.71 13.59
C ASP A 80 -6.35 10.20 12.15
N LYS A 81 -5.24 10.56 11.52
CA LYS A 81 -4.89 10.21 10.14
C LYS A 81 -3.50 9.60 10.06
N ILE A 82 -3.28 8.80 9.02
CA ILE A 82 -1.95 8.32 8.64
C ILE A 82 -1.65 8.73 7.21
N GLU A 83 -0.38 9.02 6.95
CA GLU A 83 0.10 9.33 5.60
C GLU A 83 0.18 8.04 4.79
N VAL A 84 -0.36 8.09 3.58
CA VAL A 84 -0.36 6.97 2.63
C VAL A 84 0.23 7.44 1.31
N VAL A 85 1.24 6.72 0.82
CA VAL A 85 1.88 7.03 -0.46
C VAL A 85 1.52 5.99 -1.51
N TYR A 86 0.94 6.46 -2.61
CA TYR A 86 0.67 5.65 -3.79
C TYR A 86 1.80 5.80 -4.80
N ILE A 87 2.37 4.66 -5.22
CA ILE A 87 3.41 4.54 -6.22
C ILE A 87 2.79 3.87 -7.46
N PRO A 88 2.25 4.65 -8.41
CA PRO A 88 1.66 4.10 -9.63
C PRO A 88 2.74 3.43 -10.48
N GLY A 89 2.43 2.32 -11.14
CA GLY A 89 3.36 1.71 -12.09
C GLY A 89 4.70 1.23 -11.52
N ALA A 90 4.80 0.94 -10.23
CA ALA A 90 5.99 0.43 -9.55
C ALA A 90 6.51 -0.91 -10.12
N TYR A 91 5.63 -1.74 -10.71
CA TYR A 91 5.94 -3.11 -11.11
C TYR A 91 5.75 -3.38 -12.62
N THR A 92 6.64 -4.19 -13.21
CA THR A 92 6.27 -5.02 -14.36
C THR A 92 5.44 -6.20 -13.87
N VAL A 93 4.43 -6.58 -14.65
CA VAL A 93 3.56 -7.72 -14.33
C VAL A 93 3.68 -8.76 -15.44
N THR A 94 3.86 -10.02 -15.08
CA THR A 94 3.95 -11.14 -16.02
C THR A 94 2.88 -12.16 -15.70
N VAL A 95 2.05 -12.49 -16.69
CA VAL A 95 0.99 -13.50 -16.61
C VAL A 95 1.27 -14.55 -17.66
N ASN A 96 1.34 -15.83 -17.28
CA ASN A 96 1.62 -16.94 -18.19
C ASN A 96 2.88 -16.71 -19.06
N GLY A 97 3.95 -16.18 -18.46
CA GLY A 97 5.21 -15.88 -19.15
C GLY A 97 5.17 -14.67 -20.09
N THR A 98 4.03 -14.00 -20.22
CA THR A 98 3.86 -12.80 -21.06
C THR A 98 3.85 -11.55 -20.19
N MET A 99 4.67 -10.56 -20.54
CA MET A 99 4.67 -9.26 -19.88
C MET A 99 3.37 -8.50 -20.20
N SER A 100 2.61 -8.17 -19.17
CA SER A 100 1.42 -7.33 -19.26
C SER A 100 1.79 -5.92 -19.71
N LYS A 101 0.90 -5.30 -20.48
CA LYS A 101 0.97 -3.86 -20.79
C LYS A 101 0.65 -3.00 -19.57
N VAL A 102 -0.15 -3.56 -18.64
CA VAL A 102 -0.53 -2.91 -17.39
C VAL A 102 0.62 -3.01 -16.40
N ARG A 103 0.95 -1.89 -15.77
CA ARG A 103 1.95 -1.84 -14.71
C ARG A 103 1.26 -1.96 -13.36
N GLY A 104 1.85 -2.77 -12.48
CA GLY A 104 1.37 -2.91 -11.11
C GLY A 104 1.73 -1.68 -10.28
N SER A 105 1.05 -1.49 -9.16
CA SER A 105 1.20 -0.33 -8.28
C SER A 105 1.46 -0.75 -6.83
N ALA A 106 1.85 0.20 -5.99
CA ALA A 106 2.01 -0.01 -4.55
C ALA A 106 1.35 1.11 -3.75
N LEU A 107 0.89 0.79 -2.55
CA LEU A 107 0.32 1.73 -1.58
C LEU A 107 1.02 1.52 -0.23
N GLY A 108 1.76 2.51 0.26
CA GLY A 108 2.51 2.44 1.50
C GLY A 108 1.83 3.25 2.61
N PHE A 109 1.40 2.60 3.68
CA PHE A 109 0.86 3.23 4.88
C PHE A 109 2.01 3.52 5.85
N SER A 110 2.29 4.81 6.06
CA SER A 110 3.35 5.29 6.94
C SER A 110 2.88 5.31 8.39
N THR A 111 3.60 4.61 9.26
CA THR A 111 3.39 4.67 10.72
C THR A 111 4.69 5.09 11.40
N THR A 112 4.65 5.37 12.70
CA THR A 112 5.85 5.75 13.46
C THR A 112 6.97 4.69 13.37
N ASP A 113 6.61 3.40 13.33
CA ASP A 113 7.57 2.30 13.45
C ASP A 113 7.92 1.62 12.11
N MET A 114 7.08 1.77 11.09
CA MET A 114 7.22 1.03 9.83
C MET A 114 6.35 1.61 8.71
N VAL A 115 6.61 1.15 7.49
CA VAL A 115 5.69 1.31 6.37
C VAL A 115 5.07 -0.05 6.02
N ILE A 116 3.74 -0.10 5.97
CA ILE A 116 2.99 -1.27 5.50
C ILE A 116 2.66 -1.07 4.02
N TRP A 117 3.20 -1.93 3.16
CA TRP A 117 3.01 -1.85 1.72
C TRP A 117 1.98 -2.84 1.23
N PHE A 118 1.00 -2.35 0.48
CA PHE A 118 0.07 -3.15 -0.30
C PHE A 118 0.53 -3.12 -1.75
N THR A 119 0.62 -4.29 -2.38
CA THR A 119 1.11 -4.42 -3.76
C THR A 119 0.01 -4.95 -4.67
N PHE A 120 -0.14 -4.34 -5.83
CA PHE A 120 -1.23 -4.60 -6.76
C PHE A 120 -0.69 -4.89 -8.16
N SER A 121 -1.26 -5.87 -8.85
CA SER A 121 -0.96 -6.19 -10.24
C SER A 121 -1.55 -5.18 -11.23
N ASN A 122 -2.43 -4.29 -10.75
CA ASN A 122 -3.10 -3.27 -11.53
C ASN A 122 -2.81 -1.87 -10.94
N PRO A 123 -2.98 -0.79 -11.74
CA PRO A 123 -3.18 0.54 -11.18
C PRO A 123 -4.48 0.59 -10.39
N ILE A 124 -4.49 1.31 -9.26
CA ILE A 124 -5.66 1.44 -8.38
C ILE A 124 -6.02 2.90 -8.09
N ASP A 125 -5.48 3.86 -8.83
CA ASP A 125 -5.75 5.30 -8.61
C ASP A 125 -7.23 5.63 -8.69
N GLU A 126 -7.94 5.19 -9.73
CA GLU A 126 -9.38 5.37 -9.83
C GLU A 126 -10.12 4.68 -8.67
N HIS A 127 -9.63 3.55 -8.18
CA HIS A 127 -10.24 2.87 -7.03
C HIS A 127 -10.08 3.72 -5.77
N LEU A 128 -8.87 4.21 -5.49
CA LEU A 128 -8.59 5.07 -4.33
C LEU A 128 -9.41 6.36 -4.35
N GLU A 129 -9.55 7.00 -5.53
CA GLU A 129 -10.30 8.24 -5.71
C GLU A 129 -11.81 8.07 -5.52
N ASN A 130 -12.33 6.84 -5.67
CA ASN A 130 -13.76 6.53 -5.55
C ASN A 130 -14.14 5.83 -4.24
N LEU A 131 -13.19 5.47 -3.38
CA LEU A 131 -13.48 4.83 -2.09
C LEU A 131 -13.90 5.86 -1.05
N ALA A 132 -15.06 5.63 -0.44
CA ALA A 132 -15.60 6.50 0.61
C ALA A 132 -16.32 5.70 1.70
N ILE A 133 -16.47 6.32 2.87
CA ILE A 133 -17.16 5.77 4.03
C ILE A 133 -18.52 6.46 4.12
N ASN A 134 -19.59 5.67 4.22
CA ASN A 134 -20.94 6.19 4.43
C ASN A 134 -21.22 6.49 5.91
N MET A 135 -22.37 7.11 6.20
CA MET A 135 -22.78 7.47 7.58
C MET A 135 -22.87 6.27 8.54
N ASN A 136 -22.97 5.04 8.02
CA ASN A 136 -23.01 3.82 8.82
C ASN A 136 -21.62 3.21 9.06
N GLY A 137 -20.55 3.87 8.60
CA GLY A 137 -19.17 3.37 8.70
C GLY A 137 -18.82 2.27 7.69
N ASN A 138 -19.65 2.07 6.66
CA ASN A 138 -19.39 1.06 5.63
C ASN A 138 -18.64 1.67 4.46
N LEU A 139 -17.71 0.89 3.90
CA LEU A 139 -16.98 1.25 2.69
C LEU A 139 -17.91 1.12 1.48
N VAL A 140 -17.94 2.16 0.66
CA VAL A 140 -18.71 2.21 -0.59
C VAL A 140 -17.81 2.72 -1.72
N GLN A 141 -18.18 2.39 -2.95
CA GLN A 141 -17.51 2.88 -4.15
C GLN A 141 -18.42 3.85 -4.88
N GLY A 142 -17.95 5.08 -5.04
CA GLY A 142 -18.73 6.17 -5.63
C GLY A 142 -19.75 6.75 -4.64
N GLY A 143 -19.91 8.07 -4.70
CA GLY A 143 -20.82 8.79 -3.81
C GLY A 143 -20.58 10.30 -3.88
N ASP A 144 -21.62 11.08 -3.65
CA ASP A 144 -21.49 12.53 -3.52
C ASP A 144 -20.78 12.88 -2.20
N VAL A 145 -19.76 13.75 -2.26
CA VAL A 145 -18.96 14.19 -1.10
C VAL A 145 -19.85 14.80 0.00
N ALA A 146 -21.05 15.28 -0.36
CA ALA A 146 -22.05 15.74 0.62
C ALA A 146 -22.56 14.64 1.58
N THR A 147 -22.47 13.37 1.19
CA THR A 147 -23.02 12.23 1.95
C THR A 147 -21.96 11.24 2.44
N TYR A 148 -20.77 11.26 1.84
CA TYR A 148 -19.71 10.29 2.09
C TYR A 148 -18.40 10.98 2.44
N THR A 149 -17.64 10.36 3.34
CA THR A 149 -16.28 10.82 3.68
C THR A 149 -15.28 10.04 2.83
N PRO A 150 -14.44 10.69 1.99
CA PRO A 150 -13.41 10.00 1.23
C PRO A 150 -12.50 9.17 2.14
N LEU A 151 -12.21 7.93 1.76
CA LEU A 151 -11.28 7.08 2.52
C LEU A 151 -9.83 7.54 2.33
N PHE A 152 -9.51 8.08 1.15
CA PHE A 152 -8.20 8.61 0.81
C PHE A 152 -8.32 10.06 0.40
N ASP A 153 -7.84 10.96 1.25
CA ASP A 153 -7.85 12.40 1.03
C ASP A 153 -6.52 12.84 0.39
N LEU A 154 -6.52 13.25 -0.88
CA LEU A 154 -5.30 13.59 -1.60
C LEU A 154 -4.73 14.93 -1.08
N VAL A 155 -3.58 14.87 -0.41
CA VAL A 155 -2.94 16.07 0.19
C VAL A 155 -1.71 16.55 -0.56
N GLY A 156 -1.08 15.69 -1.36
CA GLY A 156 0.16 16.07 -2.03
C GLY A 156 0.55 15.20 -3.21
N ARG A 157 1.52 15.70 -3.97
CA ARG A 157 2.21 14.97 -5.03
C ARG A 157 3.70 15.15 -4.88
N ILE A 158 4.45 14.05 -4.97
CA ILE A 158 5.91 14.06 -4.92
C ILE A 158 6.42 13.85 -6.35
N GLU A 159 6.98 14.90 -6.94
CA GLU A 159 7.55 14.83 -8.27
C GLU A 159 8.97 14.24 -8.28
N ARG A 160 9.28 13.44 -9.31
CA ARG A 160 10.67 13.05 -9.57
C ARG A 160 11.46 14.27 -10.04
N LYS A 161 12.43 14.71 -9.24
CA LYS A 161 13.36 15.78 -9.64
C LYS A 161 14.16 15.36 -10.88
N LYS A 162 14.08 16.16 -11.94
CA LYS A 162 15.03 16.07 -13.06
C LYS A 162 16.40 16.49 -12.52
N ASN A 163 17.44 15.73 -12.84
CA ASN A 163 18.84 15.98 -12.46
C ASN A 163 19.32 17.36 -12.98
N SER A 164 18.87 18.44 -12.34
CA SER A 164 19.41 19.79 -12.51
C SER A 164 20.52 19.95 -11.48
N GLY A 165 21.72 20.27 -11.97
CA GLY A 165 22.98 20.08 -11.26
C GLY A 165 23.06 20.65 -9.83
N ASN A 166 23.87 19.96 -9.01
CA ASN A 166 24.56 20.50 -7.85
C ASN A 166 23.76 21.16 -6.71
N ARG A 167 22.55 20.68 -6.39
CA ARG A 167 21.94 20.98 -5.07
C ARG A 167 21.96 19.78 -4.14
N ARG A 168 23.12 19.54 -3.50
CA ARG A 168 23.23 18.69 -2.30
C ARG A 168 22.21 19.21 -1.26
N GLY A 169 21.26 18.35 -0.85
CA GLY A 169 20.37 18.60 0.30
C GLY A 169 18.87 18.83 0.01
N LYS A 170 18.42 18.79 -1.25
CA LYS A 170 17.01 19.06 -1.61
C LYS A 170 16.17 17.78 -1.72
N ASP A 171 15.47 17.42 -0.64
CA ASP A 171 14.31 16.51 -0.54
C ASP A 171 14.32 15.31 -1.51
N ASN A 172 14.77 14.17 -0.98
CA ASN A 172 14.90 12.91 -1.72
C ASN A 172 13.69 11.99 -1.51
N SER A 173 12.56 12.49 -0.99
CA SER A 173 11.41 11.66 -0.57
C SER A 173 10.92 10.74 -1.70
N HIS A 174 10.90 11.23 -2.94
CA HIS A 174 10.54 10.42 -4.11
C HIS A 174 11.41 9.16 -4.26
N ARG A 175 12.72 9.30 -4.05
CA ARG A 175 13.66 8.18 -4.15
C ARG A 175 13.56 7.28 -2.93
N GLU A 176 13.47 7.88 -1.75
CA GLU A 176 13.39 7.19 -0.47
C GLU A 176 12.17 6.26 -0.41
N TRP A 177 10.98 6.76 -0.75
CA TRP A 177 9.76 5.94 -0.86
C TRP A 177 9.93 4.74 -1.79
N PHE A 178 10.56 4.96 -2.95
CA PHE A 178 10.76 3.90 -3.92
C PHE A 178 11.81 2.87 -3.46
N GLU A 179 12.87 3.30 -2.80
CA GLU A 179 13.92 2.43 -2.25
C GLU A 179 13.42 1.62 -1.05
N LEU A 180 12.55 2.20 -0.20
CA LEU A 180 11.88 1.47 0.89
C LEU A 180 10.99 0.34 0.36
N LEU A 181 10.27 0.57 -0.73
CA LEU A 181 9.50 -0.48 -1.39
C LEU A 181 10.40 -1.63 -1.90
N ASP A 182 11.55 -1.29 -2.47
CA ASP A 182 12.53 -2.26 -2.97
C ASP A 182 13.21 -3.04 -1.85
N GLU A 183 13.51 -2.38 -0.73
CA GLU A 183 13.98 -3.01 0.50
C GLU A 183 12.94 -4.00 1.05
N ALA A 184 11.66 -3.59 1.14
CA ALA A 184 10.56 -4.44 1.57
C ALA A 184 10.42 -5.70 0.69
N ALA A 185 10.63 -5.56 -0.61
CA ALA A 185 10.57 -6.66 -1.57
C ALA A 185 11.76 -7.63 -1.44
N ARG A 186 12.96 -7.11 -1.15
CA ARG A 186 14.20 -7.89 -0.98
C ARG A 186 14.23 -8.68 0.33
N ASP A 187 13.73 -8.09 1.41
CA ASP A 187 13.69 -8.75 2.72
C ASP A 187 12.80 -9.99 2.71
N GLY A 188 11.86 -10.08 1.77
CA GLY A 188 11.06 -11.28 1.53
C GLY A 188 10.12 -11.66 2.67
N ILE A 189 10.14 -10.91 3.79
CA ILE A 189 9.25 -11.14 4.92
C ILE A 189 7.85 -10.73 4.49
N THR A 190 6.99 -11.73 4.32
CA THR A 190 5.59 -11.46 4.05
C THR A 190 4.97 -10.74 5.24
N GLY A 191 4.02 -9.83 5.01
CA GLY A 191 3.38 -9.09 6.09
C GLY A 191 2.87 -9.98 7.23
N ARG A 192 2.44 -11.22 6.92
CA ARG A 192 1.99 -12.21 7.92
C ARG A 192 3.11 -12.73 8.82
N GLU A 193 4.30 -12.99 8.30
CA GLU A 193 5.46 -13.46 9.09
C GLU A 193 6.04 -12.35 9.95
N ARG A 194 6.08 -11.12 9.44
CA ARG A 194 6.51 -9.98 10.24
C ARG A 194 5.46 -9.56 11.25
N LEU A 195 4.16 -9.58 10.91
CA LEU A 195 3.08 -9.38 11.88
C LEU A 195 3.10 -10.47 12.95
N ALA A 196 3.40 -11.73 12.61
CA ALA A 196 3.59 -12.77 13.61
C ALA A 196 4.78 -12.46 14.54
N LYS A 197 5.92 -12.02 14.00
CA LYS A 197 7.08 -11.59 14.80
C LYS A 197 6.79 -10.36 15.63
N ILE A 198 6.11 -9.38 15.06
CA ILE A 198 5.66 -8.18 15.73
C ILE A 198 4.74 -8.62 16.88
N CYS A 199 3.67 -9.37 16.62
CA CYS A 199 2.75 -9.92 17.62
C CYS A 199 3.47 -10.75 18.71
N GLU A 200 4.47 -11.55 18.34
CA GLU A 200 5.33 -12.28 19.27
C GLU A 200 6.13 -11.31 20.16
N GLN A 201 6.69 -10.26 19.57
CA GLN A 201 7.33 -9.15 20.30
C GLN A 201 6.34 -8.44 21.23
N TRP A 202 5.10 -8.20 20.79
CA TRP A 202 4.03 -7.61 21.61
C TRP A 202 3.65 -8.51 22.78
N GLU A 203 3.54 -9.82 22.56
CA GLU A 203 3.33 -10.78 23.64
C GLU A 203 4.50 -10.81 24.61
N MET A 204 5.74 -10.70 24.12
CA MET A 204 6.93 -10.59 24.97
C MET A 204 6.89 -9.32 25.83
N PHE A 205 6.59 -8.16 25.25
CA PHE A 205 6.46 -6.91 26.00
C PHE A 205 5.34 -6.96 27.04
N ARG A 206 4.19 -7.54 26.68
CA ARG A 206 3.08 -7.76 27.63
C ARG A 206 3.49 -8.67 28.78
N ARG A 207 4.19 -9.78 28.51
CA ARG A 207 4.69 -10.72 29.54
C ARG A 207 5.75 -10.08 30.45
N ALA A 208 6.55 -9.16 29.91
CA ALA A 208 7.56 -8.42 30.66
C ALA A 208 6.98 -7.22 31.45
N GLY A 209 5.65 -7.03 31.46
CA GLY A 209 4.97 -6.01 32.26
C GLY A 209 4.98 -4.60 31.65
N TYR A 210 5.34 -4.46 30.37
CA TYR A 210 5.24 -3.18 29.68
C TYR A 210 3.78 -2.85 29.39
N ASP A 211 3.38 -1.60 29.70
CA ASP A 211 2.04 -1.09 29.39
C ASP A 211 1.95 -0.74 27.91
N VAL A 212 1.49 -1.73 27.17
CA VAL A 212 1.36 -1.69 25.71
C VAL A 212 0.37 -0.61 25.22
N ARG A 213 -0.45 -0.03 26.11
CA ARG A 213 -1.36 1.07 25.77
C ARG A 213 -0.68 2.43 25.82
N LYS A 214 0.44 2.54 26.56
CA LYS A 214 1.24 3.78 26.64
C LYS A 214 2.20 3.98 25.48
N SER A 215 2.41 2.96 24.64
CA SER A 215 3.27 3.04 23.46
C SER A 215 2.58 3.66 22.24
N GLY A 216 1.39 4.27 22.39
CA GLY A 216 0.76 5.08 21.33
C GLY A 216 0.03 4.31 20.23
N TYR A 217 -0.18 3.00 20.40
CA TYR A 217 -0.91 2.18 19.43
C TYR A 217 -2.22 1.67 20.06
N THR A 218 -3.30 2.42 19.83
CA THR A 218 -4.67 1.98 20.16
C THR A 218 -5.30 1.22 19.00
N ARG A 219 -6.04 0.18 19.37
CA ARG A 219 -6.72 -0.79 18.50
C ARG A 219 -7.92 -0.20 17.77
#